data_AF-A0A2E7CXL4-F1
#
_entry.id   AF-A0A2E7CXL4-F1
#
_cell.length_a   1.000
_cell.length_b   1.000
_cell.length_c   1.000
_cell.angle_alpha   90.00
_cell.angle_beta   90.00
_cell.angle_gamma   90.00
#
_symmetry.space_group_name_H-M   'P 1'
#
loop_
_entity.id
_entity.type
_entity.pdbx_description
1 polymer ?
#
loop_
_entity_poly.entity_id
_entity_poly.type
_entity_poly.pdbx_seq_one_letter_code
_entity_poly.pdbx_strand_id
1 'polypeptide(L)'
;MVIAHAFLVIALSAGFQADAPDDLPPFATFETLARNSIEGRKGYKKNDIISRDQLPLILMQFKAIGWEVKDAKKLTDRVLSPVDYMVRQLRSKSGQRFMRQISRCKSGYDRLDRLRGMPYGKRRVRELITTPDGYKLIEYMTTTKTGLNLGRQLSKGVNGKNFNKQTPLSGHKRDRGFQARPDIGPTATARA
;
A
#
# COMPACT_ATOMS: atom_id res chain seq x y z
N MET A 1 51.65 30.52 41.53
CA MET A 1 50.17 30.43 41.57
C MET A 1 49.63 30.40 40.15
N VAL A 2 48.47 29.76 39.96
CA VAL A 2 47.69 29.49 38.72
C VAL A 2 48.15 28.21 37.99
N ILE A 3 47.80 27.01 38.49
CA ILE A 3 46.54 26.23 38.38
C ILE A 3 46.26 25.72 36.95
N ALA A 4 46.61 24.45 36.77
CA ALA A 4 46.25 23.59 35.65
C ALA A 4 44.73 23.38 35.55
N HIS A 5 44.18 23.39 34.34
CA HIS A 5 42.85 22.87 34.05
C HIS A 5 42.94 21.83 32.94
N ALA A 6 42.89 20.57 33.35
CA ALA A 6 42.67 19.43 32.49
C ALA A 6 41.18 19.38 32.11
N PHE A 7 40.86 19.49 30.83
CA PHE A 7 39.52 19.19 30.33
C PHE A 7 39.44 17.70 29.95
N LEU A 8 38.75 16.95 30.80
CA LEU A 8 38.33 15.57 30.56
C LEU A 8 37.14 15.57 29.59
N VAL A 9 37.35 15.15 28.35
CA VAL A 9 36.25 14.92 27.39
C VAL A 9 35.80 13.46 27.54
N ILE A 10 34.70 13.26 28.25
CA ILE A 10 34.03 11.96 28.33
C ILE A 10 33.22 11.78 27.04
N ALA A 11 33.75 10.98 26.11
CA ALA A 11 32.99 10.50 24.96
C ALA A 11 32.08 9.35 25.42
N LEU A 12 30.82 9.66 25.73
CA LEU A 12 29.79 8.65 25.94
C LEU A 12 29.31 8.13 24.58
N SER A 13 29.94 7.07 24.10
CA SER A 13 29.47 6.28 22.96
C SER A 13 28.25 5.45 23.38
N ALA A 14 27.08 6.10 23.52
CA ALA A 14 25.83 5.39 23.68
C ALA A 14 25.47 4.72 22.34
N GLY A 15 25.90 3.46 22.18
CA GLY A 15 25.41 2.60 21.12
C GLY A 15 23.91 2.40 21.28
N PHE A 16 23.11 3.07 20.46
CA PHE A 16 21.71 2.72 20.25
C PHE A 16 21.66 1.42 19.44
N GLN A 17 21.89 0.30 20.10
CA GLN A 17 21.42 -1.00 19.61
C GLN A 17 19.95 -1.09 20.01
N ALA A 18 19.07 -0.72 19.08
CA ALA A 18 17.66 -1.02 19.19
C ALA A 18 17.50 -2.54 19.04
N ASP A 19 17.53 -3.25 20.17
CA ASP A 19 17.01 -4.61 20.23
C ASP A 19 15.56 -4.57 19.72
N ALA A 20 15.27 -5.34 18.68
CA ALA A 20 13.90 -5.51 18.24
C ALA A 20 13.15 -6.20 19.38
N PRO A 21 12.02 -5.68 19.87
CA PRO A 21 11.32 -6.29 20.99
C PRO A 21 10.97 -7.73 20.65
N ASP A 22 11.34 -8.66 21.54
CA ASP A 22 11.26 -10.10 21.35
C ASP A 22 9.83 -10.62 21.10
N ASP A 23 8.80 -9.83 21.43
CA ASP A 23 7.40 -10.16 21.14
C ASP A 23 6.68 -8.98 20.46
N LEU A 24 6.84 -8.87 19.14
CA LEU A 24 5.96 -8.01 18.35
C LEU A 24 4.51 -8.48 18.48
N PRO A 25 3.53 -7.56 18.59
CA PRO A 25 2.12 -7.92 18.57
C PRO A 25 1.75 -8.75 17.32
N PRO A 26 0.67 -9.55 17.39
CA PRO A 26 0.17 -10.27 16.21
C PRO A 26 -0.11 -9.32 15.04
N PHE A 27 0.04 -9.81 13.80
CA PHE A 27 -0.21 -9.00 12.59
C PHE A 27 -1.58 -8.31 12.60
N ALA A 28 -2.60 -8.98 13.13
CA ALA A 28 -3.96 -8.46 13.27
C ALA A 28 -4.03 -7.15 14.09
N THR A 29 -3.14 -6.97 15.07
CA THR A 29 -3.04 -5.74 15.86
C THR A 29 -2.59 -4.57 14.98
N PHE A 30 -1.56 -4.76 14.16
CA PHE A 30 -1.09 -3.75 13.20
C PHE A 30 -2.16 -3.44 12.13
N GLU A 31 -2.84 -4.46 11.61
CA GLU A 31 -3.92 -4.26 10.65
C GLU A 31 -5.05 -3.41 11.26
N THR A 32 -5.44 -3.69 12.49
CA THR A 32 -6.49 -2.96 13.22
C THR A 32 -6.10 -1.51 13.45
N LEU A 33 -4.86 -1.25 13.89
CA LEU A 33 -4.36 0.12 14.07
C LEU A 33 -4.34 0.90 12.76
N ALA A 34 -3.78 0.31 11.70
CA ALA A 34 -3.76 0.93 10.38
C ALA A 34 -5.17 1.27 9.90
N ARG A 35 -6.10 0.31 10.02
CA ARG A 35 -7.51 0.49 9.66
C ARG A 35 -8.15 1.64 10.44
N ASN A 36 -8.04 1.64 11.76
CA ASN A 36 -8.64 2.66 12.63
C ASN A 36 -8.10 4.06 12.33
N SER A 37 -6.80 4.20 12.05
CA SER A 37 -6.18 5.48 11.70
C SER A 37 -6.72 6.10 10.39
N ILE A 38 -7.23 5.26 9.49
CA ILE A 38 -7.78 5.67 8.20
C ILE A 38 -9.29 5.85 8.33
N GLU A 39 -9.98 4.91 8.96
CA GLU A 39 -11.44 4.92 9.15
C GLU A 39 -11.92 6.03 10.08
N GLY A 40 -11.12 6.45 11.06
CA GLY A 40 -11.44 7.59 11.93
C GLY A 40 -11.46 8.96 11.23
N ARG A 41 -11.11 9.03 9.93
CA ARG A 41 -11.08 10.29 9.19
C ARG A 41 -12.45 10.65 8.64
N LYS A 42 -12.83 11.92 8.82
CA LYS A 42 -14.11 12.44 8.31
C LYS A 42 -14.26 12.18 6.81
N GLY A 43 -15.28 11.41 6.46
CA GLY A 43 -15.68 11.15 5.06
C GLY A 43 -14.96 9.99 4.37
N TYR A 44 -14.03 9.29 5.04
CA TYR A 44 -13.45 8.07 4.50
C TYR A 44 -14.48 6.94 4.44
N LYS A 45 -14.41 6.11 3.41
CA LYS A 45 -15.11 4.81 3.32
C LYS A 45 -14.14 3.70 2.92
N LYS A 46 -14.48 2.47 3.30
CA LYS A 46 -13.77 1.28 2.87
C LYS A 46 -13.55 1.29 1.36
N ASN A 47 -12.32 0.98 0.93
CA ASN A 47 -11.85 0.99 -0.46
C ASN A 47 -11.64 2.37 -1.08
N ASP A 48 -11.72 3.47 -0.33
CA ASP A 48 -11.26 4.77 -0.83
C ASP A 48 -9.73 4.78 -1.03
N ILE A 49 -9.26 5.67 -1.91
CA ILE A 49 -7.83 5.81 -2.19
C ILE A 49 -7.04 6.30 -0.97
N ILE A 50 -5.92 5.62 -0.71
CA ILE A 50 -4.93 6.01 0.29
C ILE A 50 -3.75 6.69 -0.41
N SER A 51 -3.25 7.80 0.13
CA SER A 51 -2.03 8.45 -0.35
C SER A 51 -1.01 8.70 0.76
N ARG A 52 0.19 9.12 0.34
CA ARG A 52 1.40 9.19 1.17
C ARG A 52 1.27 10.04 2.43
N ASP A 53 0.47 11.11 2.39
CA ASP A 53 0.11 11.99 3.51
C ASP A 53 -0.58 11.25 4.67
N GLN A 54 -1.07 10.02 4.43
CA GLN A 54 -1.81 9.24 5.42
C GLN A 54 -0.92 8.26 6.19
N LEU A 55 0.26 7.93 5.66
CA LEU A 55 1.17 6.94 6.24
C LEU A 55 1.90 7.38 7.52
N PRO A 56 2.32 8.65 7.71
CA PRO A 56 3.05 9.03 8.91
C PRO A 56 2.31 8.71 10.20
N LEU A 57 0.99 8.94 10.23
CA LEU A 57 0.16 8.62 11.39
C LEU A 57 0.11 7.11 11.68
N ILE A 58 0.02 6.29 10.63
CA ILE A 58 0.03 4.82 10.75
C ILE A 58 1.37 4.34 11.30
N LEU A 59 2.47 4.82 10.73
CA LEU A 59 3.83 4.42 11.13
C LEU A 59 4.14 4.87 12.57
N MET A 60 3.66 6.04 12.98
CA MET A 60 3.76 6.51 14.36
C MET A 60 3.03 5.58 15.33
N GLN A 61 1.83 5.11 14.98
CA GLN A 61 1.07 4.15 15.79
C GLN A 61 1.76 2.79 15.88
N PHE A 62 2.40 2.33 14.80
CA PHE A 62 3.20 1.10 14.83
C PHE A 62 4.40 1.23 15.77
N LYS A 63 5.11 2.36 15.71
CA LYS A 63 6.23 2.63 16.60
C LYS A 63 5.80 2.67 18.06
N ALA A 64 4.62 3.22 18.36
CA ALA A 64 4.08 3.29 19.71
C ALA A 64 3.80 1.91 20.34
N ILE A 65 3.62 0.86 19.54
CA ILE A 65 3.43 -0.52 20.01
C ILE A 65 4.67 -1.39 19.79
N GLY A 66 5.85 -0.77 19.69
CA GLY A 66 7.13 -1.46 19.62
C GLY A 66 7.59 -1.85 18.20
N TRP A 67 6.82 -1.54 17.15
CA TRP A 67 7.25 -1.86 15.78
C TRP A 67 7.75 -0.66 15.01
N GLU A 68 9.07 -0.56 14.88
CA GLU A 68 9.71 0.36 13.95
C GLU A 68 9.87 -0.29 12.57
N VAL A 69 9.14 0.25 11.58
CA VAL A 69 9.21 -0.23 10.20
C VAL A 69 10.55 0.19 9.58
N LYS A 70 11.54 -0.70 9.59
CA LYS A 70 12.89 -0.46 9.07
C LYS A 70 12.92 0.13 7.65
N ASP A 71 12.01 -0.33 6.79
CA ASP A 71 11.88 0.14 5.40
C ASP A 71 10.76 1.18 5.19
N ALA A 72 10.40 1.95 6.23
CA ALA A 72 9.31 2.94 6.20
C ALA A 72 9.38 3.87 4.99
N LYS A 73 10.59 4.34 4.63
CA LYS A 73 10.82 5.17 3.44
C LYS A 73 10.42 4.44 2.15
N LYS A 74 10.90 3.20 1.95
CA LYS A 74 10.58 2.42 0.74
C LYS A 74 9.09 2.10 0.65
N LEU A 75 8.43 1.84 1.78
CA LEU A 75 6.98 1.65 1.84
C LEU A 75 6.24 2.93 1.41
N THR A 76 6.67 4.07 1.95
CA THR A 76 6.12 5.39 1.67
C THR A 76 6.28 5.78 0.19
N ASP A 77 7.42 5.43 -0.41
CA ASP A 77 7.72 5.69 -1.82
C ASP A 77 6.82 4.88 -2.78
N ARG A 78 6.28 3.72 -2.34
CA ARG A 78 5.34 2.91 -3.13
C ARG A 78 3.91 3.45 -3.15
N VAL A 79 3.57 4.34 -2.22
CA VAL A 79 2.24 4.94 -2.14
C VAL A 79 2.20 6.24 -2.94
N LEU A 80 1.08 6.47 -3.64
CA LEU A 80 0.88 7.64 -4.47
C LEU A 80 1.01 8.93 -3.66
N SER A 81 1.64 9.93 -4.27
CA SER A 81 1.74 11.27 -3.72
C SER A 81 0.35 11.90 -3.53
N PRO A 82 0.11 12.72 -2.49
CA PRO A 82 -1.16 13.44 -2.33
C PRO A 82 -1.52 14.34 -3.51
N VAL A 83 -0.52 14.83 -4.25
CA VAL A 83 -0.72 15.65 -5.47
C VAL A 83 -0.78 14.82 -6.76
N ASP A 84 -0.68 13.49 -6.66
CA ASP A 84 -0.82 12.61 -7.81
C ASP A 84 -2.16 12.84 -8.52
N TYR A 85 -2.15 12.69 -9.84
CA TYR A 85 -3.34 12.87 -10.65
C TYR A 85 -4.51 11.99 -10.17
N MET A 86 -4.28 10.69 -9.95
CA MET A 86 -5.34 9.77 -9.53
C MET A 86 -5.86 10.10 -8.15
N VAL A 87 -4.97 10.45 -7.21
CA VAL A 87 -5.36 10.85 -5.86
C VAL A 87 -6.29 12.06 -5.92
N ARG A 88 -5.92 13.10 -6.67
CA ARG A 88 -6.77 14.30 -6.83
C ARG A 88 -8.11 13.99 -7.48
N GLN A 89 -8.12 13.19 -8.55
CA GLN A 89 -9.38 12.84 -9.23
C GLN A 89 -10.30 12.01 -8.32
N LEU A 90 -9.76 11.02 -7.62
CA LEU A 90 -10.54 10.10 -6.80
C LEU A 90 -10.96 10.68 -5.45
N ARG A 91 -10.22 11.63 -4.88
CA ARG A 91 -10.61 12.35 -3.66
C ARG A 91 -11.74 13.37 -3.88
N SER A 92 -12.05 13.75 -5.12
CA SER A 92 -13.18 14.62 -5.43
C SER A 92 -14.53 13.96 -5.08
N LYS A 93 -15.60 14.75 -4.94
CA LYS A 93 -16.95 14.21 -4.65
C LYS A 93 -17.43 13.21 -5.72
N SER A 94 -17.18 13.48 -7.00
CA SER A 94 -17.48 12.56 -8.11
C SER A 94 -16.57 11.34 -8.08
N GLY A 95 -15.28 11.53 -7.83
CA GLY A 95 -14.30 10.47 -7.64
C GLY A 95 -14.68 9.48 -6.55
N GLN A 96 -15.10 9.97 -5.39
CA GLN A 96 -15.57 9.13 -4.28
C GLN A 96 -16.81 8.33 -4.66
N ARG A 97 -17.78 8.93 -5.37
CA ARG A 97 -18.95 8.18 -5.87
C ARG A 97 -18.53 7.08 -6.84
N PHE A 98 -17.65 7.41 -7.78
CA PHE A 98 -17.11 6.48 -8.75
C PHE A 98 -16.37 5.31 -8.08
N MET A 99 -15.49 5.57 -7.10
CA MET A 99 -14.80 4.54 -6.30
C MET A 99 -15.77 3.58 -5.60
N ARG A 100 -16.85 4.10 -5.02
CA ARG A 100 -17.88 3.28 -4.35
C ARG A 100 -18.56 2.31 -5.31
N GLN A 101 -18.65 2.67 -6.60
CA GLN A 101 -19.21 1.81 -7.64
C GLN A 101 -18.17 0.79 -8.12
N ILE A 102 -16.97 1.24 -8.50
CA ILE A 102 -15.95 0.33 -9.06
C ILE A 102 -15.30 -0.59 -8.03
N SER A 103 -15.36 -0.27 -6.74
CA SER A 103 -14.84 -1.14 -5.68
C SER A 103 -15.60 -2.47 -5.54
N ARG A 104 -16.81 -2.56 -6.12
CA ARG A 104 -17.59 -3.79 -6.23
C ARG A 104 -17.11 -4.69 -7.38
N CYS A 105 -16.38 -4.10 -8.34
CA CYS A 105 -15.86 -4.80 -9.50
C CYS A 105 -14.51 -5.45 -9.15
N LYS A 106 -14.39 -6.76 -9.35
CA LYS A 106 -13.10 -7.45 -9.20
C LYS A 106 -12.09 -6.81 -10.15
N SER A 107 -10.99 -6.28 -9.62
CA SER A 107 -9.95 -5.55 -10.39
C SER A 107 -10.42 -4.22 -11.03
N GLY A 108 -11.48 -3.59 -10.52
CA GLY A 108 -11.95 -2.29 -11.02
C GLY A 108 -10.86 -1.20 -10.98
N TYR A 109 -10.13 -1.11 -9.87
CA TYR A 109 -9.00 -0.20 -9.73
C TYR A 109 -7.85 -0.50 -10.69
N ASP A 110 -7.54 -1.78 -10.94
CA ASP A 110 -6.52 -2.18 -11.91
C ASP A 110 -6.90 -1.68 -13.31
N ARG A 111 -8.15 -1.86 -13.73
CA ARG A 111 -8.61 -1.38 -15.04
C ARG A 111 -8.52 0.14 -15.15
N LEU A 112 -8.89 0.85 -14.09
CA LEU A 112 -8.80 2.30 -14.05
C LEU A 112 -7.35 2.79 -14.20
N ASP A 113 -6.42 2.16 -13.47
CA ASP A 113 -5.00 2.52 -13.52
C ASP A 113 -4.36 2.20 -14.89
N ARG A 114 -4.75 1.08 -15.51
CA ARG A 114 -4.32 0.73 -16.87
C ARG A 114 -4.86 1.72 -17.90
N LEU A 115 -6.14 2.08 -17.82
CA LEU A 115 -6.74 3.09 -18.69
C LEU A 115 -6.00 4.43 -18.59
N ARG A 116 -5.61 4.84 -17.37
CA ARG A 116 -4.84 6.08 -17.16
C ARG A 116 -3.54 6.11 -17.99
N GLY A 117 -2.86 4.96 -18.11
CA GLY A 117 -1.58 4.82 -18.81
C GLY A 117 -1.67 4.82 -20.34
N MET A 118 -2.87 4.63 -20.90
CA MET A 118 -3.09 4.62 -22.35
C MET A 118 -3.05 6.04 -22.96
N PRO A 119 -2.92 6.18 -24.29
CA PRO A 119 -3.11 7.46 -24.97
C PRO A 119 -4.44 8.13 -24.59
N TYR A 120 -4.38 9.41 -24.24
CA TYR A 120 -5.52 10.18 -23.69
C TYR A 120 -6.13 9.59 -22.39
N GLY A 121 -5.41 8.69 -21.72
CA GLY A 121 -5.90 7.93 -20.57
C GLY A 121 -6.34 8.81 -19.40
N LYS A 122 -5.56 9.84 -19.05
CA LYS A 122 -5.95 10.81 -18.02
C LYS A 122 -7.28 11.49 -18.36
N ARG A 123 -7.45 11.98 -19.59
CA ARG A 123 -8.70 12.60 -20.06
C ARG A 123 -9.87 11.61 -19.95
N ARG A 124 -9.70 10.38 -20.45
CA ARG A 124 -10.73 9.34 -20.36
C ARG A 124 -11.10 9.00 -18.93
N VAL A 125 -10.12 8.85 -18.03
CA VAL A 125 -10.36 8.63 -16.60
C VAL A 125 -11.17 9.77 -15.99
N ARG A 126 -10.85 11.02 -16.32
CA ARG A 126 -11.62 12.18 -15.86
C ARG A 126 -13.06 12.09 -16.33
N GLU A 127 -13.27 11.86 -17.63
CA GLU A 127 -14.61 11.70 -18.23
C GLU A 127 -15.40 10.60 -17.54
N LEU A 128 -14.81 9.42 -17.31
CA LEU A 128 -15.47 8.32 -16.59
C LEU A 128 -15.85 8.68 -15.14
N ILE A 129 -15.01 9.45 -14.46
CA ILE A 129 -15.28 9.89 -13.08
C ILE A 129 -16.40 10.94 -13.04
N THR A 130 -16.47 11.83 -14.02
CA THR A 130 -17.40 12.97 -14.00
C THR A 130 -18.75 12.67 -14.64
N THR A 131 -18.80 11.74 -15.60
CA THR A 131 -20.01 11.41 -16.35
C THR A 131 -20.91 10.46 -15.55
N PRO A 132 -22.24 10.68 -15.56
CA PRO A 132 -23.19 9.69 -15.05
C PRO A 132 -22.89 8.31 -15.66
N ASP A 133 -22.97 7.26 -14.84
CA ASP A 133 -22.72 5.88 -15.27
C ASP A 133 -21.33 5.57 -15.85
N GLY A 134 -20.33 6.45 -15.73
CA GLY A 134 -19.00 6.18 -16.23
C GLY A 134 -18.34 4.91 -15.64
N TYR A 135 -18.79 4.47 -14.45
CA TYR A 135 -18.34 3.22 -13.84
C TYR A 135 -18.73 1.97 -14.66
N LYS A 136 -19.79 2.04 -15.48
CA LYS A 136 -20.30 0.90 -16.27
C LYS A 136 -19.26 0.38 -17.27
N LEU A 137 -18.37 1.23 -17.78
CA LEU A 137 -17.28 0.76 -18.64
C LEU A 137 -16.30 -0.12 -17.86
N ILE A 138 -15.96 0.27 -16.62
CA ILE A 138 -15.08 -0.52 -15.75
C ILE A 138 -15.76 -1.84 -15.37
N GLU A 139 -17.03 -1.79 -15.00
CA GLU A 139 -17.85 -2.97 -14.73
C GLU A 139 -17.87 -3.91 -15.94
N TYR A 140 -18.26 -3.42 -17.12
CA TYR A 140 -18.29 -4.18 -18.36
C TYR A 140 -16.96 -4.89 -18.65
N MET A 141 -15.83 -4.19 -18.54
CA MET A 141 -14.48 -4.73 -18.77
C MET A 141 -14.03 -5.76 -17.73
N THR A 142 -14.68 -5.80 -16.56
CA THR A 142 -14.31 -6.71 -15.46
C THR A 142 -15.25 -7.90 -15.33
N THR A 143 -16.53 -7.77 -15.73
CA THR A 143 -17.57 -8.77 -15.48
C THR A 143 -17.97 -9.57 -16.72
N THR A 144 -17.76 -9.05 -17.93
CA THR A 144 -18.24 -9.69 -19.16
C THR A 144 -17.13 -10.34 -19.98
N LYS A 145 -17.45 -11.44 -20.69
CA LYS A 145 -16.52 -12.10 -21.62
C LYS A 145 -16.08 -11.14 -22.74
N THR A 146 -17.01 -10.35 -23.28
CA THR A 146 -16.73 -9.38 -24.35
C THR A 146 -15.88 -8.21 -23.84
N GLY A 147 -16.12 -7.73 -22.62
CA GLY A 147 -15.25 -6.74 -21.97
C GLY A 147 -13.83 -7.25 -21.73
N LEU A 148 -13.67 -8.53 -21.39
CA LEU A 148 -12.34 -9.15 -21.34
C LEU A 148 -11.69 -9.21 -22.73
N ASN A 149 -12.44 -9.49 -23.80
CA ASN A 149 -11.92 -9.43 -25.17
C ASN A 149 -11.47 -8.01 -25.53
N LEU A 150 -12.25 -6.98 -25.19
CA LEU A 150 -11.87 -5.57 -25.34
C LEU A 150 -10.55 -5.30 -24.62
N GLY A 151 -10.39 -5.74 -23.37
CA GLY A 151 -9.13 -5.62 -22.66
C GLY A 151 -7.94 -6.33 -23.34
N ARG A 152 -8.17 -7.46 -24.03
CA ARG A 152 -7.13 -8.12 -24.84
C ARG A 152 -6.77 -7.31 -26.09
N GLN A 153 -7.73 -6.64 -26.72
CA GLN A 153 -7.47 -5.73 -27.83
C GLN A 153 -6.69 -4.51 -27.35
N LEU A 154 -7.12 -3.88 -26.25
CA LEU A 154 -6.41 -2.76 -25.62
C LEU A 154 -4.98 -3.15 -25.22
N SER A 155 -4.74 -4.41 -24.89
CA SER A 155 -3.40 -4.91 -24.57
C SER A 155 -2.40 -4.83 -25.71
N LYS A 156 -2.88 -4.73 -26.95
CA LYS A 156 -2.04 -4.56 -28.15
C LYS A 156 -1.69 -3.10 -28.45
N GLY A 157 -2.32 -2.14 -27.77
CA GLY A 157 -2.09 -0.71 -27.97
C GLY A 157 -0.89 -0.17 -27.20
N VAL A 158 -0.54 1.09 -27.48
CA VAL A 158 0.52 1.83 -26.76
C VAL A 158 0.21 1.85 -25.25
N ASN A 159 1.19 1.44 -24.44
CA ASN A 159 1.07 1.27 -22.99
C ASN A 159 -0.07 0.34 -22.53
N GLY A 160 -0.60 -0.48 -23.43
CA GLY A 160 -1.71 -1.38 -23.16
C GLY A 160 -1.29 -2.70 -22.51
N LYS A 161 -0.01 -3.08 -22.59
CA LYS A 161 0.48 -4.42 -22.19
C LYS A 161 -0.06 -4.83 -20.81
N ASN A 162 -0.55 -6.07 -20.72
CA ASN A 162 -1.13 -6.65 -19.51
C ASN A 162 -2.39 -5.91 -19.02
N PHE A 163 -3.20 -5.30 -19.90
CA PHE A 163 -4.41 -4.56 -19.52
C PHE A 163 -5.35 -5.39 -18.63
N ASN A 164 -5.48 -6.69 -18.94
CA ASN A 164 -6.34 -7.60 -18.19
C ASN A 164 -5.72 -8.16 -16.90
N LYS A 165 -4.43 -7.96 -16.68
CA LYS A 165 -3.70 -8.56 -15.56
C LYS A 165 -4.07 -7.85 -14.27
N GLN A 166 -4.40 -8.63 -13.25
CA GLN A 166 -4.60 -8.13 -11.89
C GLN A 166 -3.27 -7.71 -11.29
N THR A 167 -3.26 -6.61 -10.56
CA THR A 167 -2.11 -6.31 -9.71
C THR A 167 -2.10 -7.36 -8.60
N PRO A 168 -1.02 -8.15 -8.45
CA PRO A 168 -0.97 -9.13 -7.38
C PRO A 168 -1.11 -8.40 -6.06
N LEU A 169 -2.16 -8.73 -5.30
CA LEU A 169 -2.25 -8.33 -3.91
C LEU A 169 -1.05 -8.97 -3.21
N SER A 170 -0.11 -8.15 -2.75
CA SER A 170 1.00 -8.56 -1.91
C SER A 170 0.40 -9.26 -0.68
N GLY A 171 0.34 -10.60 -0.71
CA GLY A 171 -0.28 -11.41 0.33
C GLY A 171 -1.04 -12.65 -0.17
N HIS A 172 -1.40 -12.73 -1.46
CA HIS A 172 -2.06 -13.92 -2.02
C HIS A 172 -1.17 -14.62 -3.05
N LYS A 173 0.04 -15.04 -2.62
CA LYS A 173 0.62 -16.24 -3.20
C LYS A 173 -0.31 -17.37 -2.77
N ARG A 174 -1.08 -17.93 -3.69
CA ARG A 174 -1.57 -19.30 -3.51
C ARG A 174 -0.34 -20.15 -3.22
N ASP A 175 -0.39 -20.86 -2.11
CA ASP A 175 0.66 -21.71 -1.56
C ASP A 175 1.45 -22.41 -2.65
N ARG A 176 2.65 -21.90 -2.91
CA ARG A 176 3.73 -22.70 -3.47
C ARG A 176 4.93 -22.44 -2.59
N GLY A 177 5.07 -23.34 -1.62
CA GLY A 177 6.31 -23.63 -0.90
C GLY A 177 6.97 -22.42 -0.26
N PHE A 178 6.43 -21.96 0.87
CA PHE A 178 7.33 -21.64 1.96
C PHE A 178 7.76 -23.00 2.54
N GLN A 179 8.77 -23.62 1.92
CA GLN A 179 9.47 -24.73 2.55
C GLN A 179 10.12 -24.15 3.80
N ALA A 180 9.63 -24.57 4.97
CA ALA A 180 10.35 -24.41 6.21
C ALA A 180 11.75 -24.98 5.99
N ARG A 181 12.77 -24.15 6.17
CA ARG A 181 14.16 -24.59 6.31
C ARG A 181 14.22 -25.50 7.54
N PRO A 182 14.52 -26.81 7.42
CA PRO A 182 14.54 -27.72 8.56
C PRO A 182 15.83 -27.63 9.40
N ASP A 183 16.68 -26.63 9.18
CA ASP A 183 18.07 -26.62 9.61
C ASP A 183 18.42 -25.60 10.71
N ILE A 184 17.44 -25.06 11.46
CA ILE A 184 17.74 -24.22 12.64
C ILE A 184 16.80 -24.54 13.80
N GLY A 185 17.08 -25.65 14.49
CA GLY A 185 16.63 -25.92 15.86
C GLY A 185 17.85 -26.03 16.76
N PRO A 186 17.86 -25.41 17.96
CA PRO A 186 19.02 -25.42 18.83
C PRO A 186 19.27 -26.82 19.42
N THR A 187 20.52 -27.25 19.35
CA THR A 187 21.10 -28.32 20.18
C THR A 187 20.81 -28.05 21.66
N ALA A 188 20.05 -28.94 22.28
CA ALA A 188 20.02 -29.09 23.73
C ALA A 188 20.26 -30.57 24.07
N THR A 189 21.49 -30.85 24.45
CA THR A 189 21.89 -32.05 25.17
C THR A 189 21.32 -32.00 26.58
N ALA A 190 20.58 -33.02 27.01
CA ALA A 190 20.51 -33.40 28.42
C ALA A 190 20.15 -34.89 28.54
N ARG A 191 21.09 -35.63 29.13
CA ARG A 191 21.01 -37.02 29.55
C ARG A 191 20.00 -37.21 30.69
N ALA A 192 19.30 -38.34 30.70
CA ALA A 192 19.44 -39.41 31.70
C ALA A 192 18.84 -40.69 31.11
#